data_AF-A0AA88XTN5-F1
#
_entry.id   AF-A0AA88XTN5-F1
#
_cell.length_a   1.000
_cell.length_b   1.000
_cell.length_c   1.000
_cell.angle_alpha   90.00
_cell.angle_beta   90.00
_cell.angle_gamma   90.00
#
_symmetry.space_group_name_H-M   'P 1'
#
loop_
_entity.id
_entity.type
_entity.pdbx_description
1 polymer ?
#
loop_
_entity_poly.entity_id
_entity_poly.type
_entity_poly.pdbx_seq_one_letter_code
_entity_poly.pdbx_strand_id
1 'polypeptide(L)'
;MTSFKWEFPSMGGTAQKHTVTSFRLYPYMDPFDYLILVVQLCFIVFTLVKIVRIFYRFSNTLRGYREILLHLLKTALVLLSVTVIVVYVIRIDRTIFTIEKIFNNKEQFISFDQLIFLDDLYKMCLSILIFFHILFLLRHLTYNFHIYLLQNTIRIASGQIISCMVFLGIAIIAFSSLQYLFTGRKLSDYRSLYNAMLSLICAALSTAKLSSGKSEIISPFDKLTFFLFGLIVNLILLNLFISILNETLSALKTGNFVRGSIPTFDKELNQFVWEKISKIFSLCGVHPQDQSTSM
;
A
#
# COMPACT_ATOMS: atom_id res chain seq x y z
N MET A 1 20.30 2.01 -18.08
CA MET A 1 19.81 2.87 -19.18
C MET A 1 19.59 4.27 -18.64
N THR A 2 19.99 5.30 -19.39
CA THR A 2 19.80 6.71 -19.03
C THR A 2 18.94 7.38 -20.08
N SER A 3 17.78 7.91 -19.69
CA SER A 3 16.90 8.70 -20.56
C SER A 3 16.95 10.16 -20.14
N PHE A 4 17.33 11.01 -21.09
CA PHE A 4 17.32 12.47 -20.97
C PHE A 4 16.15 13.03 -21.78
N LYS A 5 15.15 13.62 -21.12
CA LYS A 5 13.99 14.21 -21.79
C LYS A 5 13.99 15.72 -21.60
N TRP A 6 13.83 16.43 -22.71
CA TRP A 6 13.66 17.88 -22.76
C TRP A 6 12.27 18.17 -23.31
N GLU A 7 11.42 18.75 -22.47
CA GLU A 7 10.07 19.17 -22.82
C GLU A 7 10.08 20.69 -23.03
N PHE A 8 9.62 21.13 -24.21
CA PHE A 8 9.53 22.54 -24.59
C PHE A 8 8.06 22.98 -24.53
N PRO A 9 7.57 23.50 -23.40
CA PRO A 9 6.24 24.07 -23.32
C PRO A 9 6.06 25.25 -24.28
N SER A 10 4.84 25.41 -24.81
CA SER A 10 4.46 26.49 -25.73
C SER A 10 4.67 27.91 -25.19
N MET A 11 4.86 28.05 -23.87
CA MET A 11 5.22 29.30 -23.19
C MET A 11 6.71 29.66 -23.28
N GLY A 12 7.53 28.90 -24.03
CA GLY A 12 8.95 29.21 -24.28
C GLY A 12 9.92 28.79 -23.17
N GLY A 13 9.46 27.98 -22.20
CA GLY A 13 10.31 27.40 -21.17
C GLY A 13 10.99 26.10 -21.60
N THR A 14 11.88 25.58 -20.76
CA THR A 14 12.45 24.23 -20.89
C THR A 14 12.22 23.45 -19.60
N ALA A 15 11.66 22.25 -19.72
CA ALA A 15 11.50 21.32 -18.61
C ALA A 15 12.38 20.10 -18.87
N GLN A 16 13.30 19.82 -17.94
CA GLN A 16 14.26 18.74 -18.08
C GLN A 16 13.88 17.61 -17.11
N LYS A 17 13.79 16.39 -17.63
CA LYS A 17 13.56 15.19 -16.84
C LYS A 17 14.63 14.14 -17.13
N HIS A 18 15.34 13.75 -16.08
CA HIS A 18 16.37 12.72 -16.10
C HIS A 18 15.82 11.45 -15.47
N THR A 19 16.04 10.31 -16.10
CA THR A 19 15.64 9.01 -15.53
C THR A 19 16.76 8.01 -15.75
N VAL A 20 17.29 7.48 -14.64
CA VAL A 20 18.32 6.44 -14.62
C VAL A 20 17.67 5.16 -14.15
N THR A 21 17.56 4.16 -15.02
CA THR A 21 17.00 2.85 -14.70
C THR A 21 18.09 1.78 -14.78
N SER A 22 18.21 1.01 -13.72
CA SER A 22 19.08 -0.18 -13.68
C SER A 22 18.21 -1.43 -13.71
N PHE A 23 18.52 -2.35 -14.62
CA PHE A 23 17.84 -3.63 -14.73
C PHE A 23 18.86 -4.71 -15.10
N ARG A 24 18.65 -5.92 -14.59
CA ARG A 24 19.50 -7.08 -14.90
C ARG A 24 19.00 -7.73 -16.18
N LEU A 25 19.84 -7.74 -17.22
CA LEU A 25 19.52 -8.37 -18.51
C LEU A 25 19.77 -9.89 -18.46
N TYR A 26 20.84 -10.32 -17.79
CA TYR A 26 21.15 -11.73 -17.57
C TYR A 26 20.69 -12.15 -16.16
N PRO A 27 19.70 -13.05 -16.04
CA PRO A 27 19.12 -13.41 -14.75
C PRO A 27 19.87 -14.53 -14.00
N TYR A 28 20.77 -15.29 -14.64
CA TYR A 28 21.41 -16.48 -14.05
C TYR A 28 22.92 -16.49 -14.30
N MET A 29 23.67 -15.70 -13.55
CA MET A 29 25.14 -15.67 -13.63
C MET A 29 25.78 -16.13 -12.33
N ASP A 30 25.22 -15.71 -11.19
CA ASP A 30 25.76 -16.02 -9.87
C ASP A 30 25.15 -17.30 -9.29
N PRO A 31 25.86 -18.03 -8.40
CA PRO A 31 25.30 -19.18 -7.69
C PRO A 31 23.99 -18.86 -6.92
N PHE A 32 23.86 -17.64 -6.41
CA PHE A 32 22.65 -17.16 -5.74
C PHE A 32 21.44 -17.04 -6.69
N ASP A 33 21.66 -16.83 -7.99
CA ASP A 33 20.58 -16.71 -8.95
C ASP A 33 19.85 -18.05 -9.16
N TYR A 34 20.54 -19.18 -8.98
CA TYR A 34 19.90 -20.50 -9.00
C TYR A 34 18.95 -20.71 -7.80
N LEU A 35 19.27 -20.15 -6.63
CA LEU A 35 18.35 -20.17 -5.49
C LEU A 35 17.09 -19.36 -5.82
N ILE A 36 17.24 -18.19 -6.45
CA ILE A 36 16.12 -17.36 -6.89
C ILE A 36 15.23 -18.14 -7.88
N LEU A 37 15.82 -18.89 -8.80
CA LEU A 37 15.08 -19.76 -9.73
C LEU A 37 14.23 -20.80 -8.96
N VAL A 38 14.80 -21.47 -7.96
CA VAL A 38 14.05 -22.43 -7.13
C VAL A 38 12.88 -21.74 -6.41
N VAL A 39 13.09 -20.55 -5.86
CA VAL A 39 12.02 -19.77 -5.21
C VAL A 39 10.92 -19.37 -6.20
N GLN A 40 11.28 -19.01 -7.44
CA GLN A 40 10.31 -18.70 -8.49
C GLN A 40 9.48 -19.92 -8.89
N LEU A 41 10.11 -21.10 -9.02
CA LEU A 41 9.39 -22.35 -9.29
C LEU A 41 8.43 -22.69 -8.14
N CYS A 42 8.88 -22.56 -6.89
CA CYS A 42 8.02 -22.72 -5.71
C CYS A 42 6.83 -21.75 -5.73
N PHE A 43 7.03 -20.49 -6.15
CA PHE A 43 5.96 -19.51 -6.28
C PHE A 43 4.91 -19.90 -7.33
N ILE A 44 5.34 -20.46 -8.47
CA ILE A 44 4.42 -20.98 -9.51
C ILE A 44 3.61 -22.15 -8.95
N VAL A 45 4.25 -23.12 -8.30
CA VAL A 45 3.56 -24.27 -7.68
C VAL A 45 2.57 -23.79 -6.62
N PHE A 46 2.96 -22.86 -5.76
CA PHE A 46 2.08 -22.30 -4.73
C PHE A 46 0.86 -21.58 -5.33
N THR A 47 1.06 -20.87 -6.44
CA THR A 47 -0.03 -20.23 -7.18
C THR A 47 -1.00 -21.26 -7.76
N LEU A 48 -0.49 -22.36 -8.35
CA LEU A 48 -1.33 -23.45 -8.85
C LEU A 48 -2.16 -24.09 -7.73
N VAL A 49 -1.56 -24.38 -6.57
CA VAL A 49 -2.29 -24.91 -5.41
C VAL A 49 -3.40 -23.96 -4.95
N LYS A 50 -3.14 -22.64 -4.96
CA LYS A 50 -4.17 -21.63 -4.63
C LYS A 50 -5.32 -21.62 -5.64
N ILE A 51 -5.03 -21.76 -6.94
CA ILE A 51 -6.05 -21.85 -8.00
C ILE A 51 -6.94 -23.08 -7.78
N VAL A 52 -6.33 -24.24 -7.54
CA VAL A 52 -7.09 -25.47 -7.29
C VAL A 52 -7.95 -25.33 -6.03
N ARG A 53 -7.38 -24.80 -4.94
CA ARG A 53 -8.12 -24.56 -3.69
C ARG A 53 -9.29 -23.61 -3.87
N ILE A 54 -9.14 -22.55 -4.68
CA ILE A 54 -10.22 -21.59 -4.89
C ILE A 54 -11.33 -22.19 -5.74
N PHE A 55 -10.99 -23.02 -6.73
CA PHE A 55 -11.94 -23.72 -7.57
C PHE A 55 -12.82 -24.68 -6.76
N TYR A 56 -12.21 -25.52 -5.91
CA TYR A 56 -12.96 -26.40 -5.01
C TYR A 56 -13.87 -25.62 -4.05
N ARG A 57 -13.36 -24.50 -3.50
CA ARG A 57 -14.13 -23.69 -2.55
C ARG A 57 -15.28 -22.95 -3.24
N PHE A 58 -15.10 -22.52 -4.49
CA PHE A 58 -16.16 -21.91 -5.30
C PHE A 58 -17.32 -22.86 -5.52
N SER A 59 -17.04 -24.14 -5.80
CA SER A 59 -18.08 -25.17 -6.00
C SER A 59 -18.93 -25.44 -4.75
N ASN A 60 -18.39 -25.19 -3.54
CA ASN A 60 -19.04 -25.56 -2.28
C ASN A 60 -19.61 -24.38 -1.47
N THR A 61 -19.52 -23.14 -1.98
CA THR A 61 -19.86 -21.96 -1.17
C THR A 61 -21.13 -21.26 -1.66
N LEU A 62 -22.25 -21.51 -0.97
CA LEU A 62 -23.42 -20.62 -0.88
C LEU A 62 -23.53 -20.15 0.57
N ARG A 63 -23.13 -18.91 0.89
CA ARG A 63 -23.59 -18.18 2.09
C ARG A 63 -23.05 -16.74 2.15
N GLY A 64 -23.97 -15.79 2.37
CA GLY A 64 -23.76 -14.47 2.97
C GLY A 64 -22.96 -13.42 2.17
N TYR A 65 -23.49 -12.19 2.06
CA TYR A 65 -22.87 -11.05 1.36
C TYR A 65 -21.43 -10.73 1.81
N ARG A 66 -21.10 -10.86 3.10
CA ARG A 66 -19.75 -10.57 3.63
C ARG A 66 -18.71 -11.63 3.27
N GLU A 67 -19.09 -12.91 3.30
CA GLU A 67 -18.18 -13.98 2.85
C GLU A 67 -17.91 -13.81 1.35
N ILE A 68 -18.93 -13.46 0.56
CA ILE A 68 -18.79 -13.18 -0.88
C ILE A 68 -17.73 -12.09 -1.15
N LEU A 69 -17.74 -10.96 -0.42
CA LEU A 69 -16.74 -9.90 -0.62
C LEU A 69 -15.31 -10.38 -0.33
N LEU A 70 -15.14 -11.15 0.75
CA LEU A 70 -13.83 -11.70 1.13
C LEU A 70 -13.35 -12.77 0.16
N HIS A 71 -14.28 -13.55 -0.37
CA HIS A 71 -14.03 -14.49 -1.44
C HIS A 71 -13.59 -13.76 -2.72
N LEU A 72 -14.28 -12.69 -3.12
CA LEU A 72 -13.91 -11.87 -4.28
C LEU A 72 -12.49 -11.29 -4.14
N LEU A 73 -12.14 -10.77 -2.96
CA LEU A 73 -10.79 -10.26 -2.69
C LEU A 73 -9.72 -11.36 -2.79
N LYS A 74 -9.99 -12.56 -2.26
CA LYS A 74 -9.08 -13.71 -2.39
C LYS A 74 -8.93 -14.14 -3.84
N THR A 75 -10.01 -14.17 -4.61
CA THR A 75 -10.00 -14.47 -6.05
C THR A 75 -9.20 -13.43 -6.83
N ALA A 76 -9.43 -12.15 -6.57
CA ALA A 76 -8.67 -11.07 -7.20
C ALA A 76 -7.16 -11.17 -6.94
N LEU A 77 -6.76 -11.59 -5.72
CA LEU A 77 -5.35 -11.80 -5.39
C LEU A 77 -4.71 -12.96 -6.19
N VAL A 78 -5.46 -14.06 -6.38
CA VAL A 78 -4.98 -15.19 -7.20
C VAL A 78 -4.86 -14.77 -8.67
N LEU A 79 -5.84 -14.03 -9.20
CA LEU A 79 -5.76 -13.47 -10.55
C LEU A 79 -4.54 -12.56 -10.69
N LEU A 80 -4.27 -11.71 -9.71
CA LEU A 80 -3.07 -10.86 -9.70
C LEU A 80 -1.77 -11.67 -9.70
N SER A 81 -1.70 -12.78 -8.95
CA SER A 81 -0.52 -13.67 -8.99
C SER A 81 -0.32 -14.33 -10.35
N VAL A 82 -1.41 -14.72 -11.03
CA VAL A 82 -1.35 -15.25 -12.40
C VAL A 82 -0.86 -14.16 -13.37
N THR A 83 -1.36 -12.93 -13.25
CA THR A 83 -0.89 -11.79 -14.05
C THR A 83 0.61 -11.56 -13.87
N VAL A 84 1.13 -11.63 -12.64
CA VAL A 84 2.58 -11.49 -12.38
C VAL A 84 3.38 -12.58 -13.10
N ILE A 85 2.91 -13.84 -13.07
CA ILE A 85 3.57 -14.95 -13.77
C ILE A 85 3.55 -14.72 -15.29
N VAL A 86 2.41 -14.31 -15.85
CA VAL A 86 2.27 -14.05 -17.30
C VAL A 86 3.21 -12.91 -17.73
N VAL A 87 3.22 -11.79 -17.00
CA VAL A 87 4.11 -10.66 -17.30
C VAL A 87 5.58 -11.07 -17.19
N TYR A 88 5.92 -11.93 -16.22
CA TYR A 88 7.27 -12.48 -16.07
C TYR A 88 7.70 -13.34 -17.27
N VAL A 89 6.82 -14.22 -17.77
CA VAL A 89 7.10 -15.05 -18.96
C VAL A 89 7.30 -14.17 -20.20
N ILE A 90 6.43 -13.18 -20.42
CA ILE A 90 6.59 -12.23 -21.54
C ILE A 90 7.90 -11.46 -21.40
N ARG A 91 8.31 -11.09 -20.18
CA ARG A 91 9.59 -10.42 -19.91
C ARG A 91 10.77 -11.29 -20.33
N ILE A 92 10.77 -12.58 -19.98
CA ILE A 92 11.83 -13.50 -20.38
C ILE A 92 11.88 -13.64 -21.90
N ASP A 93 10.75 -13.88 -22.55
CA ASP A 93 10.66 -14.05 -24.01
C ASP A 93 11.26 -12.84 -24.76
N ARG A 94 10.86 -11.63 -24.37
CA ARG A 94 11.41 -10.39 -24.94
C ARG A 94 12.90 -10.22 -24.64
N THR A 95 13.35 -10.63 -23.45
CA THR A 95 14.77 -10.55 -23.07
C THR A 95 15.61 -11.44 -23.97
N ILE A 96 15.18 -12.69 -24.20
CA ILE A 96 15.87 -13.64 -25.09
C ILE A 96 15.92 -13.08 -26.52
N PHE A 97 14.80 -12.59 -27.04
CA PHE A 97 14.74 -11.99 -28.37
C PHE A 97 15.69 -10.79 -28.52
N THR A 98 15.77 -9.91 -27.52
CA THR A 98 16.69 -8.76 -27.56
C THR A 98 18.15 -9.22 -27.48
N ILE A 99 18.47 -10.21 -26.65
CA ILE A 99 19.83 -10.76 -26.54
C ILE A 99 20.26 -11.37 -27.89
N GLU A 100 19.40 -12.17 -28.53
CA GLU A 100 19.68 -12.75 -29.84
C GLU A 100 19.91 -11.67 -30.91
N LYS A 101 19.12 -10.59 -30.88
CA LYS A 101 19.30 -9.44 -31.77
C LYS A 101 20.64 -8.74 -31.57
N ILE A 102 21.13 -8.63 -30.33
CA ILE A 102 22.45 -8.08 -30.01
C ILE A 102 23.57 -8.97 -30.56
N PHE A 103 23.43 -10.29 -30.44
CA PHE A 103 24.42 -11.23 -30.97
C PHE A 103 24.49 -11.21 -32.49
N ASN A 104 23.34 -11.11 -33.17
CA ASN A 104 23.26 -11.13 -34.63
C ASN A 104 23.69 -9.80 -35.27
N ASN A 105 23.46 -8.65 -34.62
CA ASN A 105 23.76 -7.32 -35.16
C ASN A 105 24.56 -6.47 -34.15
N LYS A 106 25.89 -6.68 -34.09
CA LYS A 106 26.78 -5.96 -33.16
C LYS A 106 26.95 -4.46 -33.45
N GLU A 107 26.69 -4.02 -34.69
CA GLU A 107 26.92 -2.64 -35.13
C GLU A 107 25.68 -1.75 -35.05
N GLN A 108 24.48 -2.33 -34.84
CA GLN A 108 23.23 -1.58 -34.82
C GLN A 108 22.79 -1.25 -33.39
N PHE A 109 22.31 -0.03 -33.17
CA PHE A 109 21.65 0.34 -31.91
C PHE A 109 20.36 -0.46 -31.73
N ILE A 110 20.24 -1.13 -30.58
CA ILE A 110 19.06 -1.90 -30.20
C ILE A 110 18.38 -1.19 -29.02
N SER A 111 17.09 -0.89 -29.18
CA SER A 111 16.31 -0.21 -28.16
C SER A 111 15.96 -1.15 -27.01
N PHE A 112 16.23 -0.71 -25.77
CA PHE A 112 15.87 -1.41 -24.54
C PHE A 112 14.57 -0.89 -23.91
N ASP A 113 13.93 0.11 -24.51
CA ASP A 113 12.77 0.81 -23.92
C ASP A 113 11.60 -0.15 -23.64
N GLN A 114 11.36 -1.12 -24.53
CA GLN A 114 10.32 -2.13 -24.33
C GLN A 114 10.64 -3.08 -23.17
N LEU A 115 11.91 -3.46 -23.00
CA LEU A 115 12.34 -4.31 -21.88
C LEU A 115 12.23 -3.58 -20.55
N ILE A 116 12.63 -2.31 -20.51
CA ILE A 116 12.55 -1.46 -19.33
C ILE A 116 11.09 -1.29 -18.92
N PHE A 117 10.21 -0.98 -19.88
CA PHE A 117 8.78 -0.87 -19.62
C PHE A 117 8.19 -2.17 -19.03
N LEU A 118 8.58 -3.32 -19.57
CA LEU A 118 8.07 -4.61 -19.12
C LEU A 118 8.65 -5.04 -17.76
N ASP A 119 9.90 -4.68 -17.46
CA ASP A 119 10.52 -4.87 -16.15
C ASP A 119 9.87 -3.97 -15.08
N ASP A 120 9.59 -2.70 -15.41
CA ASP A 120 8.87 -1.78 -14.52
C ASP A 120 7.43 -2.25 -14.27
N LEU A 121 6.74 -2.73 -15.31
CA LEU A 121 5.40 -3.31 -15.18
C LEU A 121 5.41 -4.55 -14.28
N TYR A 122 6.37 -5.47 -14.48
CA TYR A 122 6.55 -6.64 -13.63
C TYR A 122 6.77 -6.25 -12.16
N LYS A 123 7.69 -5.32 -11.89
CA LYS A 123 7.97 -4.81 -10.54
C LYS A 123 6.75 -4.16 -9.90
N MET A 124 6.00 -3.37 -10.66
CA MET A 124 4.77 -2.73 -10.19
C MET A 124 3.72 -3.78 -9.80
N CYS A 125 3.43 -4.75 -10.66
CA CYS A 125 2.48 -5.82 -10.38
C CYS A 125 2.91 -6.67 -9.17
N LEU A 126 4.21 -7.00 -9.08
CA LEU A 126 4.77 -7.76 -7.95
C LEU A 126 4.66 -6.98 -6.63
N SER A 127 4.95 -5.67 -6.63
CA SER A 127 4.83 -4.82 -5.46
C SER A 127 3.39 -4.76 -4.94
N ILE A 128 2.43 -4.57 -5.84
CA ILE A 128 0.99 -4.59 -5.50
C ILE A 128 0.61 -5.96 -4.92
N LEU A 129 1.08 -7.06 -5.52
CA LEU A 129 0.83 -8.41 -5.04
C LEU A 129 1.35 -8.63 -3.61
N ILE A 130 2.59 -8.22 -3.34
CA ILE A 130 3.22 -8.35 -2.01
C ILE A 130 2.48 -7.48 -1.00
N PHE A 131 2.13 -6.25 -1.36
CA PHE A 131 1.35 -5.35 -0.51
C PHE A 131 0.04 -5.99 -0.05
N PHE A 132 -0.74 -6.56 -0.99
CA PHE A 132 -1.96 -7.26 -0.62
C PHE A 132 -1.68 -8.52 0.22
N HIS A 133 -0.64 -9.28 -0.05
CA HIS A 133 -0.26 -10.42 0.80
C HIS A 133 0.04 -9.99 2.23
N ILE A 134 0.71 -8.87 2.43
CA ILE A 134 0.94 -8.28 3.75
C ILE A 134 -0.39 -7.89 4.41
N LEU A 135 -1.30 -7.23 3.71
CA LEU A 135 -2.64 -6.91 4.25
C LEU A 135 -3.41 -8.17 4.66
N PHE A 136 -3.34 -9.24 3.87
CA PHE A 136 -3.93 -10.53 4.23
C PHE A 136 -3.22 -11.15 5.43
N LEU A 137 -1.90 -11.03 5.54
CA LEU A 137 -1.15 -11.50 6.71
C LEU A 137 -1.63 -10.80 7.99
N LEU A 138 -1.85 -9.48 7.96
CA LEU A 138 -2.39 -8.71 9.08
C LEU A 138 -3.76 -9.25 9.55
N ARG A 139 -4.61 -9.68 8.60
CA ARG A 139 -5.89 -10.30 8.92
C ARG A 139 -5.76 -11.68 9.57
N HIS A 140 -4.72 -12.44 9.25
CA HIS A 140 -4.49 -13.72 9.91
C HIS A 140 -3.83 -13.52 11.29
N LEU A 141 -3.11 -12.40 11.50
CA LEU A 141 -2.48 -12.06 12.79
C LEU A 141 -3.47 -11.67 13.90
N THR A 142 -4.76 -11.60 13.60
CA THR A 142 -5.83 -11.31 14.56
C THR A 142 -5.96 -12.38 15.67
N TYR A 143 -5.14 -13.43 15.67
CA TYR A 143 -4.96 -14.30 16.84
C TYR A 143 -4.44 -13.54 18.08
N ASN A 144 -3.72 -12.43 17.88
CA ASN A 144 -3.31 -11.57 18.99
C ASN A 144 -4.50 -10.72 19.47
N PHE A 145 -4.81 -10.77 20.76
CA PHE A 145 -5.90 -10.02 21.39
C PHE A 145 -5.85 -8.51 21.11
N HIS A 146 -4.67 -7.90 21.14
CA HIS A 146 -4.53 -6.46 20.89
C HIS A 146 -4.84 -6.10 19.43
N ILE A 147 -4.41 -6.93 18.47
CA ILE A 147 -4.70 -6.75 17.05
C ILE A 147 -6.19 -7.00 16.78
N TYR A 148 -6.77 -8.01 17.43
CA TYR A 148 -8.20 -8.29 17.39
C TYR A 148 -9.05 -7.11 17.86
N LEU A 149 -8.70 -6.56 19.03
CA LEU A 149 -9.38 -5.40 19.59
C LEU A 149 -9.30 -4.22 18.63
N LEU A 150 -8.11 -3.91 18.10
CA LEU A 150 -7.90 -2.80 17.15
C LEU A 150 -8.75 -2.97 15.87
N GLN A 151 -8.74 -4.16 15.26
CA GLN A 151 -9.51 -4.43 14.05
C GLN A 151 -11.01 -4.26 14.30
N ASN A 152 -11.52 -4.73 15.44
CA ASN A 152 -12.92 -4.58 15.79
C ASN A 152 -13.31 -3.14 16.13
N THR A 153 -12.45 -2.39 16.83
CA THR A 153 -12.66 -0.95 17.07
C THR A 153 -12.81 -0.22 15.74
N ILE A 154 -11.85 -0.41 14.81
CA ILE A 154 -11.90 0.23 13.48
C ILE A 154 -13.16 -0.21 12.72
N ARG A 155 -13.54 -1.48 12.81
CA ARG A 155 -14.71 -2.02 12.11
C ARG A 155 -16.03 -1.47 12.64
N ILE A 156 -16.15 -1.23 13.95
CA ILE A 156 -17.35 -0.64 14.54
C ILE A 156 -17.38 0.87 14.26
N ALA A 157 -16.23 1.53 14.38
CA ALA A 157 -16.06 2.94 14.07
C ALA A 157 -16.14 3.24 12.55
N SER A 158 -16.11 2.23 11.67
CA SER A 158 -15.91 2.44 10.23
C SER A 158 -16.93 3.36 9.61
N GLY A 159 -18.20 3.31 10.04
CA GLY A 159 -19.24 4.21 9.54
C GLY A 159 -18.93 5.68 9.83
N GLN A 160 -18.51 5.99 11.05
CA GLN A 160 -18.13 7.35 11.48
C GLN A 160 -16.78 7.78 10.88
N ILE A 161 -15.85 6.85 10.72
CA ILE A 161 -14.57 7.12 10.05
C ILE A 161 -14.79 7.47 8.57
N ILE A 162 -15.69 6.76 7.88
CA ILE A 162 -16.00 7.04 6.48
C ILE A 162 -16.61 8.43 6.32
N SER A 163 -17.56 8.83 7.17
CA SER A 163 -18.14 10.18 7.11
C SER A 163 -17.09 11.26 7.39
N CYS A 164 -16.19 11.02 8.34
CA CYS A 164 -15.04 11.89 8.61
C CYS A 164 -14.10 12.02 7.39
N MET A 165 -13.80 10.90 6.70
CA MET A 165 -12.99 10.89 5.48
C MET A 165 -13.65 11.63 4.32
N VAL A 166 -14.98 11.53 4.17
CA VAL A 166 -15.73 12.30 3.16
C VAL A 166 -15.63 13.79 3.44
N PHE A 167 -15.83 14.21 4.70
CA PHE A 167 -15.69 15.60 5.10
C PHE A 167 -14.26 16.13 4.84
N LEU A 168 -13.24 15.35 5.19
CA LEU A 168 -11.83 15.67 4.89
C LEU A 168 -11.59 15.81 3.40
N GLY A 169 -12.13 14.89 2.60
CA GLY A 169 -12.03 14.92 1.14
C GLY A 169 -12.62 16.21 0.56
N ILE A 170 -13.82 16.60 1.01
CA ILE A 170 -14.46 17.84 0.58
C ILE A 170 -13.60 19.06 0.96
N ALA A 171 -13.07 19.11 2.19
CA ALA A 171 -12.20 20.18 2.63
C ALA A 171 -10.91 20.25 1.78
N ILE A 172 -10.23 19.13 1.54
CA ILE A 172 -9.03 19.09 0.70
C ILE A 172 -9.35 19.57 -0.72
N ILE A 173 -10.46 19.12 -1.32
CA ILE A 173 -10.84 19.54 -2.68
C ILE A 173 -11.12 21.05 -2.72
N ALA A 174 -11.87 21.58 -1.76
CA ALA A 174 -12.21 23.01 -1.71
C ALA A 174 -10.98 23.91 -1.46
N PHE A 175 -10.12 23.53 -0.51
CA PHE A 175 -8.91 24.32 -0.24
C PHE A 175 -7.84 24.13 -1.32
N SER A 176 -7.75 22.96 -1.97
CA SER A 176 -6.81 22.74 -3.08
C SER A 176 -7.18 23.54 -4.32
N SER A 177 -8.48 23.68 -4.63
CA SER A 177 -8.94 24.50 -5.75
C SER A 177 -8.66 25.99 -5.52
N LEU A 178 -8.85 26.47 -4.29
CA LEU A 178 -8.49 27.83 -3.90
C LEU A 178 -6.96 28.04 -3.99
N GLN A 179 -6.15 27.18 -3.40
CA GLN A 179 -4.68 27.30 -3.46
C GLN A 179 -4.13 27.19 -4.89
N TYR A 180 -4.72 26.33 -5.71
CA TYR A 180 -4.40 26.24 -7.13
C TYR A 180 -4.63 27.57 -7.85
N LEU A 181 -5.76 28.24 -7.60
CA LEU A 181 -6.11 29.50 -8.26
C LEU A 181 -5.19 30.66 -7.84
N PHE A 182 -4.92 30.80 -6.53
CA PHE A 182 -4.17 31.94 -5.99
C PHE A 182 -2.65 31.76 -6.09
N THR A 183 -2.16 30.54 -5.85
CA THR A 183 -0.74 30.25 -5.66
C THR A 183 -0.17 29.35 -6.76
N GLY A 184 -1.00 28.74 -7.61
CA GLY A 184 -0.54 27.80 -8.64
C GLY A 184 0.35 28.40 -9.73
N ARG A 185 0.28 29.71 -9.96
CA ARG A 185 1.21 30.43 -10.85
C ARG A 185 2.56 30.72 -10.19
N LYS A 186 2.62 30.78 -8.85
CA LYS A 186 3.78 31.23 -8.08
C LYS A 186 4.64 30.07 -7.58
N LEU A 187 4.02 28.98 -7.11
CA LEU A 187 4.70 27.82 -6.54
C LEU A 187 4.51 26.60 -7.45
N SER A 188 5.59 25.82 -7.61
CA SER A 188 5.59 24.54 -8.33
C SER A 188 4.61 23.53 -7.75
N ASP A 189 4.45 23.56 -6.43
CA ASP A 189 3.71 22.56 -5.66
C ASP A 189 2.19 22.67 -5.88
N TYR A 190 1.73 23.85 -6.31
CA TYR A 190 0.33 24.14 -6.59
C TYR A 190 0.03 24.30 -8.09
N ARG A 191 0.94 23.89 -8.98
CA ARG A 191 0.80 24.05 -10.45
C ARG A 191 -0.30 23.22 -11.09
N SER A 192 -0.72 22.14 -10.45
CA SER A 192 -1.84 21.31 -10.89
C SER A 192 -2.74 21.05 -9.70
N LEU A 193 -4.03 20.83 -9.96
CA LEU A 193 -4.98 20.49 -8.89
C LEU A 193 -4.55 19.22 -8.13
N TYR A 194 -4.01 18.23 -8.85
CA TYR A 194 -3.46 17.01 -8.26
C TYR A 194 -2.27 17.29 -7.32
N ASN A 195 -1.31 18.10 -7.75
CA ASN A 195 -0.16 18.46 -6.92
C ASN A 195 -0.59 19.32 -5.71
N ALA A 196 -1.58 20.20 -5.89
CA ALA A 196 -2.16 20.99 -4.81
C ALA A 196 -2.84 20.09 -3.75
N MET A 197 -3.63 19.09 -4.18
CA MET A 197 -4.23 18.10 -3.29
C MET A 197 -3.17 17.32 -2.50
N LEU A 198 -2.13 16.82 -3.18
CA LEU A 198 -1.03 16.11 -2.53
C LEU A 198 -0.30 17.01 -1.51
N SER A 199 -0.05 18.27 -1.88
CA SER A 199 0.60 19.23 -0.99
C SER A 199 -0.23 19.52 0.26
N LEU A 200 -1.56 19.64 0.13
CA LEU A 200 -2.46 19.82 1.26
C LEU A 200 -2.61 18.55 2.12
N ILE A 201 -2.57 17.35 1.53
CA ILE A 201 -2.52 16.10 2.30
C ILE A 201 -1.23 16.03 3.12
N CYS A 202 -0.08 16.32 2.51
CA CYS A 202 1.20 16.42 3.22
C CYS A 202 1.16 17.50 4.31
N ALA A 203 0.46 18.61 4.08
CA ALA A 203 0.27 19.66 5.08
C ALA A 203 -0.61 19.20 6.25
N ALA A 204 -1.67 18.44 5.98
CA ALA A 204 -2.51 17.83 7.01
C ALA A 204 -1.73 16.81 7.88
N LEU A 205 -0.75 16.11 7.30
CA LEU A 205 0.16 15.23 8.05
C LEU A 205 1.31 15.98 8.74
N SER A 206 1.36 17.32 8.67
CA SER A 206 2.47 18.15 9.16
C SER A 206 3.84 17.80 8.57
N THR A 207 3.88 17.15 7.40
CA THR A 207 5.13 16.84 6.67
C THR A 207 5.42 17.84 5.56
N ALA A 208 4.53 18.80 5.32
CA ALA A 208 4.73 19.84 4.32
C ALA A 208 5.90 20.76 4.73
N LYS A 209 7.00 20.64 4.01
CA LYS A 209 8.01 21.70 3.96
C LYS A 209 7.46 22.77 3.01
N LEU A 210 6.90 23.84 3.55
CA LEU A 210 6.78 25.10 2.81
C LEU A 210 8.19 25.41 2.32
N SER A 211 8.43 25.28 1.02
CA SER A 211 9.74 25.42 0.39
C SER A 211 10.41 26.69 0.91
N SER A 212 11.35 26.52 1.84
CA SER A 212 11.77 27.54 2.82
C SER A 212 12.56 28.72 2.24
N GLY A 213 12.66 28.81 0.90
CA GLY A 213 13.34 29.89 0.18
C GLY A 213 12.43 30.78 -0.66
N LYS A 214 11.10 30.66 -0.57
CA LYS A 214 10.13 31.48 -1.36
C LYS A 214 9.08 32.19 -0.50
N SER A 215 9.36 32.38 0.79
CA SER A 215 8.45 33.02 1.76
C SER A 215 8.08 34.46 1.41
N GLU A 216 8.88 35.14 0.58
CA GLU A 216 8.63 36.50 0.09
C GLU A 216 7.60 36.57 -1.04
N ILE A 217 7.34 35.46 -1.76
CA ILE A 217 6.42 35.43 -2.91
C ILE A 217 4.98 35.11 -2.47
N ILE A 218 4.78 34.72 -1.21
CA ILE A 218 3.51 34.25 -0.68
C ILE A 218 2.69 35.44 -0.19
N SER A 219 1.55 35.67 -0.82
CA SER A 219 0.62 36.74 -0.42
C SER A 219 0.08 36.48 1.00
N PRO A 220 -0.23 37.53 1.78
CA PRO A 220 -0.80 37.35 3.14
C PRO A 220 -2.10 36.54 3.11
N PHE A 221 -2.87 36.63 2.04
CA PHE A 221 -4.06 35.82 1.78
C PHE A 221 -3.74 34.31 1.73
N ASP A 222 -2.70 33.91 0.99
CA ASP A 222 -2.29 32.51 0.84
C ASP A 222 -1.88 31.91 2.20
N LYS A 223 -1.18 32.71 3.03
CA LYS A 223 -0.81 32.34 4.41
C LYS A 223 -2.05 32.16 5.29
N LEU A 224 -3.02 33.08 5.19
CA LEU A 224 -4.27 33.00 5.93
C LEU A 224 -5.08 31.76 5.54
N THR A 225 -5.22 31.48 4.25
CA THR A 225 -5.92 30.28 3.77
C THR A 225 -5.24 29.01 4.26
N PHE A 226 -3.90 28.93 4.17
CA PHE A 226 -3.16 27.78 4.68
C PHE A 226 -3.32 27.61 6.20
N PHE A 227 -3.29 28.72 6.94
CA PHE A 227 -3.53 28.71 8.38
C PHE A 227 -4.95 28.24 8.73
N LEU A 228 -5.98 28.74 8.03
CA LEU A 228 -7.37 28.31 8.21
C LEU A 228 -7.56 26.84 7.88
N PHE A 229 -6.97 26.35 6.80
CA PHE A 229 -6.96 24.92 6.46
C PHE A 229 -6.32 24.09 7.59
N GLY A 230 -5.13 24.50 8.04
CA GLY A 230 -4.42 23.85 9.13
C GLY A 230 -5.23 23.83 10.42
N LEU A 231 -5.92 24.92 10.76
CA LEU A 231 -6.80 25.00 11.93
C LEU A 231 -7.97 24.04 11.79
N ILE A 232 -8.71 24.09 10.68
CA ILE A 232 -9.90 23.23 10.46
C ILE A 232 -9.51 21.75 10.49
N VAL A 233 -8.45 21.36 9.78
CA VAL A 233 -8.05 19.95 9.66
C VAL A 233 -7.37 19.43 10.93
N ASN A 234 -6.43 20.17 11.52
CA ASN A 234 -5.70 19.67 12.69
C ASN A 234 -6.50 19.82 14.00
N LEU A 235 -7.25 20.92 14.17
CA LEU A 235 -7.93 21.19 15.44
C LEU A 235 -9.30 20.51 15.50
N ILE A 236 -10.06 20.49 14.41
CA ILE A 236 -11.42 19.93 14.44
C ILE A 236 -11.39 18.47 14.02
N LEU A 237 -10.75 18.14 12.89
CA LEU A 237 -10.86 16.80 12.33
C LEU A 237 -10.02 15.74 13.06
N LEU A 238 -8.74 16.03 13.33
CA LEU A 238 -7.88 15.08 14.05
C LEU A 238 -8.39 14.81 15.47
N ASN A 239 -8.80 15.85 16.18
CA ASN A 239 -9.37 15.71 17.53
C ASN A 239 -10.71 14.96 17.51
N LEU A 240 -11.58 15.20 16.51
CA LEU A 240 -12.81 14.44 16.34
C LEU A 240 -12.53 12.97 16.02
N PHE A 241 -11.55 12.69 15.15
CA PHE A 241 -11.15 11.34 14.79
C PHE A 241 -10.60 10.56 15.99
N ILE A 242 -9.71 11.20 16.77
CA ILE A 242 -9.18 10.62 18.01
C ILE A 242 -10.30 10.38 19.02
N SER A 243 -11.24 11.33 19.16
CA SER A 243 -12.39 11.20 20.06
C SER A 243 -13.26 9.99 19.70
N ILE A 244 -13.63 9.86 18.42
CA ILE A 244 -14.41 8.71 17.91
C ILE A 244 -13.69 7.38 18.17
N LEU A 245 -12.38 7.33 17.91
CA LEU A 245 -11.59 6.13 18.17
C LEU A 245 -11.51 5.81 19.66
N ASN A 246 -11.33 6.82 20.52
CA ASN A 246 -11.23 6.62 21.95
C ASN A 246 -12.58 6.22 22.57
N GLU A 247 -13.68 6.79 22.10
CA GLU A 247 -15.04 6.42 22.51
C GLU A 247 -15.33 4.96 22.14
N THR A 248 -15.09 4.58 20.89
CA THR A 248 -15.32 3.19 20.44
C THR A 248 -14.39 2.18 21.12
N LEU A 249 -13.12 2.55 21.37
CA LEU A 249 -12.16 1.72 22.10
C LEU A 249 -12.53 1.55 23.57
N SER A 250 -12.93 2.64 24.24
CA SER A 250 -13.33 2.60 25.65
C SER A 250 -14.62 1.79 25.83
N ALA A 251 -15.61 1.97 24.96
CA ALA A 251 -16.86 1.21 24.97
C ALA A 251 -16.65 -0.29 24.70
N LEU A 252 -15.65 -0.67 23.89
CA LEU A 252 -15.27 -2.08 23.70
C LEU A 252 -14.57 -2.68 24.92
N LYS A 253 -13.77 -1.88 25.66
CA LYS A 253 -13.12 -2.33 26.89
C LYS A 253 -14.10 -2.49 28.05
N THR A 254 -15.08 -1.59 28.19
CA THR A 254 -16.11 -1.67 29.24
C THR A 254 -17.23 -2.66 28.94
N GLY A 255 -17.30 -3.20 27.71
CA GLY A 255 -18.32 -4.20 27.34
C GLY A 255 -19.72 -3.62 27.14
N ASN A 256 -19.84 -2.29 27.04
CA ASN A 256 -21.12 -1.57 26.92
C ASN A 256 -21.74 -1.64 25.51
N PHE A 257 -21.05 -2.23 24.53
CA PHE A 257 -21.63 -2.46 23.21
C PHE A 257 -22.68 -3.59 23.28
N VAL A 258 -23.89 -3.29 22.78
CA VAL A 258 -25.03 -4.21 22.68
C VAL A 258 -24.54 -5.60 22.26
N ARG A 259 -24.85 -6.58 23.14
CA ARG A 259 -24.37 -7.96 23.22
C ARG A 259 -24.57 -8.85 21.98
N GLY A 260 -24.91 -8.28 20.82
CA GLY A 260 -25.21 -8.99 19.57
C GLY A 260 -24.21 -8.80 18.42
N SER A 261 -23.23 -7.88 18.51
CA SER A 261 -22.43 -7.46 17.33
C SER A 261 -20.94 -7.78 17.39
N ILE A 262 -20.41 -8.15 18.56
CA ILE A 262 -18.98 -8.45 18.73
C ILE A 262 -18.82 -9.98 18.57
N PRO A 263 -17.98 -10.47 17.65
CA PRO A 263 -17.58 -11.86 17.70
C PRO A 263 -16.93 -12.10 19.07
N THR A 264 -17.33 -13.13 19.80
CA THR A 264 -16.62 -13.53 21.01
C THR A 264 -15.17 -13.74 20.63
N PHE A 265 -14.24 -13.01 21.25
CA PHE A 265 -12.83 -13.32 21.09
C PHE A 265 -12.65 -14.76 21.56
N ASP A 266 -12.24 -15.66 20.65
CA ASP A 266 -12.01 -17.06 20.96
C ASP A 266 -10.79 -17.17 21.88
N LYS A 267 -11.03 -16.94 23.17
CA LYS A 267 -10.02 -17.08 24.23
C LYS A 267 -9.40 -18.47 24.21
N GLU A 268 -10.19 -19.49 23.86
CA GLU A 268 -9.76 -20.87 23.68
C GLU A 268 -8.73 -21.00 22.55
N LEU A 269 -8.93 -20.34 21.41
CA LEU A 269 -8.01 -20.39 20.28
C LEU A 269 -6.68 -19.68 20.60
N ASN A 270 -6.75 -18.55 21.31
CA ASN A 270 -5.56 -17.84 21.77
C ASN A 270 -4.74 -18.69 22.76
N GLN A 271 -5.41 -19.36 23.71
CA GLN A 271 -4.75 -20.29 24.62
C GLN A 271 -4.11 -21.47 23.87
N PHE A 272 -4.82 -22.07 22.89
CA PHE A 272 -4.28 -23.16 22.06
C PHE A 272 -3.03 -22.77 21.25
N VAL A 273 -3.02 -21.55 20.70
CA VAL A 273 -1.87 -21.02 19.94
C VAL A 273 -0.69 -20.80 20.87
N TRP A 274 -0.90 -20.16 22.03
CA TRP A 274 0.16 -19.96 23.03
C TRP A 274 0.71 -21.26 23.59
N GLU A 275 -0.13 -22.27 23.80
CA GLU A 275 0.30 -23.59 24.26
C GLU A 275 1.15 -24.32 23.21
N LYS A 276 0.81 -24.20 21.93
CA LYS A 276 1.64 -24.76 20.84
C LYS A 276 2.95 -24.01 20.67
N ILE A 277 2.94 -22.68 20.77
CA ILE A 277 4.15 -21.85 20.66
C ILE A 277 5.08 -22.12 21.84
N SER A 278 4.57 -22.20 23.06
CA SER A 278 5.38 -22.48 24.25
C SER A 278 6.00 -23.88 24.19
N LYS A 279 5.29 -24.88 23.65
CA LYS A 279 5.82 -26.23 23.38
C LYS A 279 6.95 -26.23 22.33
N ILE A 280 6.86 -25.40 21.29
CA ILE A 280 7.93 -25.27 20.29
C ILE A 280 9.16 -24.56 20.90
N PHE A 281 8.93 -23.54 21.73
CA PHE A 281 10.00 -22.81 22.42
C PHE A 281 10.72 -23.68 23.46
N SER A 282 9.99 -24.50 24.21
CA SER A 282 10.58 -25.43 25.18
C SER A 282 11.36 -26.55 24.49
N LEU A 283 10.92 -27.02 23.32
CA LEU A 283 11.70 -27.96 22.48
C LEU A 283 12.98 -27.34 21.91
N CYS A 284 13.01 -26.02 21.74
CA CYS A 284 14.18 -25.27 21.26
C CYS A 284 15.13 -24.84 22.40
N GLY A 285 14.87 -25.28 23.65
CA GLY A 285 15.74 -25.01 24.81
C GLY A 285 15.69 -23.56 25.34
N VAL A 286 14.74 -22.74 24.88
CA VAL A 286 14.58 -21.36 25.32
C VAL A 286 13.35 -21.29 26.24
N HIS A 287 13.59 -21.28 27.55
CA HIS A 287 12.54 -21.00 28.54
C HIS A 287 12.16 -19.52 28.49
N PRO A 288 10.89 -19.16 28.22
CA PRO A 288 10.41 -17.81 28.44
C PRO A 288 10.36 -17.57 29.96
N GLN A 289 10.99 -16.50 30.45
CA GLN A 289 10.76 -16.05 31.82
C GLN A 289 9.33 -15.52 31.94
N ASP A 290 8.57 -16.11 32.86
CA ASP A 290 7.26 -15.64 33.27
C ASP A 290 7.35 -14.19 33.79
N GLN A 291 6.68 -13.25 33.12
CA GLN A 291 6.30 -11.97 33.72
C GLN A 291 4.80 -11.98 33.97
N SER A 292 4.42 -12.54 35.12
CA SER A 292 3.13 -12.35 35.76
C SER A 292 3.33 -11.95 37.23
N THR A 293 3.64 -10.68 37.45
CA THR A 293 3.47 -9.90 38.70
C THR A 293 3.92 -8.47 38.30
N SER A 294 3.11 -7.43 38.25
CA SER A 294 2.17 -6.91 39.24
C SER A 294 1.28 -5.81 38.62
N MET A 295 0.01 -5.80 39.01
CA MET A 295 -0.96 -4.68 39.05
C MET A 295 -1.17 -3.80 37.81
#